data_AF-A0A7V9AK64-F1
#
_entry.id   AF-A0A7V9AK64-F1
#
_cell.length_a   1.000
_cell.length_b   1.000
_cell.length_c   1.000
_cell.angle_alpha   90.00
_cell.angle_beta   90.00
_cell.angle_gamma   90.00
#
_symmetry.space_group_name_H-M   'P 1'
#
loop_
_entity.id
_entity.type
_entity.pdbx_description
1 polymer ?
#
loop_
_entity_poly.entity_id
_entity_poly.type
_entity_poly.pdbx_seq_one_letter_code
_entity_poly.pdbx_strand_id
1 'polypeptide(L)'
;MTDRPGDHRTHQHNGRGELRILLGAAPGVGKTYAMLREGQRLREEGRDVVIGLLETHGRSETEAQVGDLEVVPRKAVPYRSIALEEMDVDAIVARNPEIVLVDELAHTNAPGSRFPKRYQDVEVLRDHGIDVLTTLNIQHVSELQDLVLGITGVEVQETVPDKILDDATDIQLVDLPIEVLIRRLEQGKIYPAARADKALTSFFRAGNLTALRELALRRTAAEVDERLADLMSPGLNQLSAASERIMVLVDPHRHWADVLRSAWRLASGLHGELVALVLAPDGNVDLIADLDREEMKRQLQFAEDLGARPRVMSDRSGETSDRIDAIVRAIRQERITVCVLGVHADKPRGWFGKRRLDGSELAEAVLIQTDGVDIHLVRMSDRA
;
A
#
# COMPACT_ATOMS: atom_id res chain seq x y z
N MET A 1 -11.77 -39.75 -4.83
CA MET A 1 -10.32 -39.71 -5.11
C MET A 1 -10.18 -38.92 -6.39
N THR A 2 -10.25 -37.59 -6.26
CA THR A 2 -10.30 -36.65 -7.38
C THR A 2 -9.03 -35.81 -7.30
N ASP A 3 -8.13 -36.15 -8.21
CA ASP A 3 -6.87 -35.47 -8.48
C ASP A 3 -7.17 -34.06 -9.01
N ARG A 4 -6.63 -33.03 -8.37
CA ARG A 4 -6.64 -31.65 -8.88
C ARG A 4 -5.23 -31.38 -9.40
N PRO A 5 -5.04 -31.10 -10.70
CA PRO A 5 -3.74 -30.69 -11.18
C PRO A 5 -3.41 -29.29 -10.62
N GLY A 6 -2.25 -29.17 -9.97
CA GLY A 6 -1.69 -27.90 -9.55
C GLY A 6 -1.42 -27.01 -10.77
N ASP A 7 -1.96 -25.80 -10.74
CA ASP A 7 -1.76 -24.76 -11.75
C ASP A 7 -0.36 -24.17 -11.55
N HIS A 8 0.68 -24.83 -12.07
CA HIS A 8 1.99 -24.23 -12.24
C HIS A 8 1.99 -23.41 -13.54
N ARG A 9 1.49 -22.17 -13.46
CA ARG A 9 1.65 -21.22 -14.55
C ARG A 9 3.11 -20.77 -14.61
N THR A 10 3.76 -21.17 -15.68
CA THR A 10 5.07 -20.69 -16.10
C THR A 10 4.94 -19.23 -16.52
N HIS A 11 5.18 -18.30 -15.61
CA HIS A 11 5.59 -16.96 -16.01
C HIS A 11 6.91 -17.12 -16.77
N GLN A 12 6.99 -16.64 -18.01
CA GLN A 12 8.25 -16.61 -18.77
C GLN A 12 9.19 -15.61 -18.10
N HIS A 13 9.85 -16.02 -17.00
CA HIS A 13 11.00 -15.32 -16.45
C HIS A 13 12.22 -15.68 -17.30
N ASN A 14 13.03 -14.67 -17.64
CA ASN A 14 14.26 -14.76 -18.44
C ASN A 14 15.39 -15.56 -17.74
N GLY A 15 15.10 -16.69 -17.10
CA GLY A 15 16.07 -17.49 -16.34
C GLY A 15 16.48 -16.87 -14.99
N ARG A 16 15.76 -15.84 -14.52
CA ARG A 16 15.98 -15.18 -13.24
C ARG A 16 15.08 -15.78 -12.16
N GLY A 17 15.63 -15.97 -10.95
CA GLY A 17 14.96 -16.60 -9.82
C GLY A 17 13.84 -15.74 -9.21
N GLU A 18 12.86 -16.42 -8.64
CA GLU A 18 11.69 -15.79 -8.01
C GLU A 18 12.05 -15.18 -6.65
N LEU A 19 11.36 -14.12 -6.27
CA LEU A 19 11.50 -13.52 -4.93
C LEU A 19 10.18 -13.67 -4.18
N ARG A 20 10.25 -14.32 -3.02
CA ARG A 20 9.12 -14.44 -2.10
C ARG A 20 9.46 -13.75 -0.79
N ILE A 21 8.61 -12.82 -0.36
CA ILE A 21 8.83 -12.00 0.84
C ILE A 21 7.81 -12.37 1.91
N LEU A 22 8.29 -12.79 3.08
CA LEU A 22 7.47 -12.87 4.27
C LEU A 22 7.48 -11.50 4.96
N LEU A 23 6.39 -10.75 4.79
CA LEU A 23 6.21 -9.41 5.31
C LEU A 23 5.60 -9.46 6.72
N GLY A 24 6.08 -8.63 7.64
CA GLY A 24 5.50 -8.52 8.98
C GLY A 24 5.40 -7.08 9.46
N ALA A 25 4.44 -6.84 10.35
CA ALA A 25 4.21 -5.52 10.93
C ALA A 25 5.36 -5.05 11.83
N ALA A 26 6.03 -5.98 12.51
CA ALA A 26 7.03 -5.67 13.52
C ALA A 26 7.99 -6.85 13.78
N PRO A 27 9.14 -6.61 14.43
CA PRO A 27 10.00 -7.68 14.92
C PRO A 27 9.26 -8.59 15.91
N GLY A 28 9.46 -9.90 15.80
CA GLY A 28 8.90 -10.88 16.73
C GLY A 28 7.53 -11.47 16.37
N VAL A 29 6.92 -11.04 15.26
CA VAL A 29 5.66 -11.65 14.72
C VAL A 29 5.85 -13.08 14.20
N GLY A 30 7.09 -13.53 14.02
CA GLY A 30 7.41 -14.92 13.64
C GLY A 30 7.86 -15.14 12.20
N LYS A 31 8.25 -14.09 11.45
CA LYS A 31 8.68 -14.21 10.05
C LYS A 31 9.76 -15.27 9.82
N THR A 32 10.85 -15.24 10.60
CA THR A 32 11.94 -16.22 10.50
C THR A 32 11.46 -17.65 10.74
N TYR A 33 10.57 -17.85 11.70
CA TYR A 33 9.97 -19.16 11.98
C TYR A 33 9.09 -19.63 10.82
N ALA A 34 8.28 -18.72 10.26
CA ALA A 34 7.48 -19.03 9.07
C ALA A 34 8.37 -19.36 7.86
N MET A 35 9.48 -18.64 7.67
CA MET A 35 10.47 -18.89 6.61
C MET A 35 11.07 -20.29 6.72
N LEU A 36 11.51 -20.68 7.91
CA LEU A 36 12.09 -22.00 8.15
C LEU A 36 11.07 -23.12 7.93
N ARG A 37 9.83 -22.95 8.41
CA ARG A 37 8.75 -23.91 8.17
C ARG A 37 8.43 -24.09 6.70
N GLU A 38 8.39 -22.99 5.95
CA GLU A 38 8.16 -23.05 4.51
C GLU A 38 9.35 -23.70 3.79
N GLY A 39 10.59 -23.41 4.19
CA GLY A 39 11.77 -24.10 3.68
C GLY A 39 11.75 -25.60 3.93
N GLN A 40 11.35 -26.03 5.13
CA GLN A 40 11.17 -27.45 5.45
C GLN A 40 10.10 -28.11 4.56
N ARG A 41 8.94 -27.46 4.41
CA ARG A 41 7.85 -27.96 3.55
C ARG A 41 8.33 -28.15 2.10
N LEU A 42 9.03 -27.16 1.54
CA LEU A 42 9.58 -27.22 0.19
C LEU A 42 10.61 -28.35 0.03
N ARG A 43 11.44 -28.57 1.05
CA ARG A 43 12.39 -29.70 1.07
C ARG A 43 11.67 -31.05 1.15
N GLU A 44 10.61 -31.16 1.94
CA GLU A 44 9.77 -32.37 2.02
C GLU A 44 9.09 -32.68 0.68
N GLU A 45 8.82 -31.64 -0.13
CA GLU A 45 8.33 -31.75 -1.50
C GLU A 45 9.43 -32.08 -2.53
N GLY A 46 10.68 -32.24 -2.08
CA GLY A 46 11.81 -32.65 -2.89
C GLY A 46 12.56 -31.51 -3.58
N ARG A 47 12.28 -30.25 -3.24
CA ARG A 47 13.04 -29.08 -3.74
C ARG A 47 14.41 -29.00 -3.06
N ASP A 48 15.43 -28.51 -3.77
CA ASP A 48 16.75 -28.24 -3.21
C ASP A 48 16.77 -26.90 -2.46
N VAL A 49 16.72 -26.94 -1.13
CA VAL A 49 16.59 -25.76 -0.26
C VAL A 49 17.78 -25.64 0.68
N VAL A 50 18.41 -24.45 0.70
CA VAL A 50 19.50 -24.13 1.63
C VAL A 50 19.19 -22.86 2.42
N ILE A 51 19.75 -22.76 3.63
CA ILE A 51 19.79 -21.53 4.41
C ILE A 51 21.06 -20.77 4.03
N GLY A 52 20.90 -19.65 3.34
CA GLY A 52 22.00 -18.74 3.03
C GLY A 52 22.32 -17.81 4.19
N LEU A 53 21.28 -17.37 4.91
CA LEU A 53 21.43 -16.59 6.12
C LEU A 53 20.22 -16.73 7.04
N LEU A 54 20.47 -17.01 8.31
CA LEU A 54 19.46 -17.09 9.36
C LEU A 54 19.85 -16.24 10.56
N GLU A 55 19.05 -15.25 10.92
CA GLU A 55 19.26 -14.42 12.10
C GLU A 55 18.44 -14.94 13.28
N THR A 56 19.10 -15.68 14.18
CA THR A 56 18.42 -16.33 15.31
C THR A 56 18.18 -15.37 16.47
N HIS A 57 18.92 -14.25 16.53
CA HIS A 57 18.88 -13.27 17.65
C HIS A 57 18.96 -13.94 19.04
N GLY A 58 19.68 -15.06 19.15
CA GLY A 58 19.83 -15.83 20.38
C GLY A 58 18.59 -16.66 20.79
N ARG A 59 17.67 -16.95 19.87
CA ARG A 59 16.46 -17.75 20.12
C ARG A 59 16.71 -19.23 19.84
N SER A 60 16.89 -20.01 20.90
CA SER A 60 17.08 -21.47 20.82
C SER A 60 15.92 -22.20 20.12
N GLU A 61 14.68 -21.71 20.24
CA GLU A 61 13.52 -22.27 19.51
C GLU A 61 13.65 -22.12 17.98
N THR A 62 14.30 -21.06 17.51
CA THR A 62 14.53 -20.81 16.07
C THR A 62 15.71 -21.63 15.56
N GLU A 63 16.73 -21.86 16.40
CA GLU A 63 17.84 -22.77 16.07
C GLU A 63 17.36 -24.21 15.93
N ALA A 64 16.46 -24.66 16.81
CA ALA A 64 15.86 -25.99 16.72
C ALA A 64 15.00 -26.18 15.45
N GLN A 65 14.49 -25.09 14.87
CA GLN A 65 13.71 -25.08 13.63
C GLN A 65 14.55 -25.21 12.37
N VAL A 66 15.89 -25.15 12.45
CA VAL A 66 16.75 -25.42 11.29
C VAL A 66 16.52 -26.85 10.77
N GLY A 67 16.35 -27.81 11.70
CA GLY A 67 16.16 -29.23 11.35
C GLY A 67 17.32 -29.72 10.48
N ASP A 68 17.01 -30.44 9.40
CA ASP A 68 18.05 -30.94 8.47
C ASP A 68 18.30 -30.01 7.27
N LEU A 69 17.85 -28.74 7.32
CA LEU A 69 18.13 -27.81 6.21
C LEU A 69 19.64 -27.56 6.14
N GLU A 70 20.22 -27.67 4.95
CA GLU A 70 21.62 -27.35 4.71
C GLU A 70 21.84 -25.86 5.00
N VAL A 71 22.87 -25.53 5.79
CA VAL A 71 23.23 -24.13 6.11
C VAL A 71 24.55 -23.81 5.44
N VAL A 72 24.56 -22.79 4.58
CA VAL A 72 25.79 -22.27 3.98
C VAL A 72 26.54 -21.48 5.06
N PRO A 73 27.83 -21.78 5.33
CA PRO A 73 28.61 -21.05 6.32
C PRO A 73 28.69 -19.56 5.99
N ARG A 74 28.59 -18.72 7.02
CA ARG A 74 28.74 -17.26 6.91
C ARG A 74 30.19 -16.89 6.57
N LYS A 75 30.36 -15.79 5.84
CA LYS A 75 31.65 -15.20 5.50
C LYS A 75 32.06 -14.20 6.56
N ALA A 76 33.27 -14.34 7.08
CA ALA A 76 33.85 -13.35 8.00
C ALA A 76 34.33 -12.12 7.21
N VAL A 77 33.85 -10.94 7.60
CA VAL A 77 34.22 -9.64 7.05
C VAL A 77 35.00 -8.86 8.12
N PRO A 78 36.31 -8.59 7.94
CA PRO A 78 37.09 -7.84 8.90
C PRO A 78 36.62 -6.38 8.95
N TYR A 79 36.19 -5.91 10.12
CA TYR A 79 35.81 -4.51 10.31
C TYR A 79 36.44 -3.94 11.59
N ARG A 80 37.41 -3.03 11.41
CA ARG A 80 38.24 -2.48 12.49
C ARG A 80 38.92 -3.61 13.28
N SER A 81 38.56 -3.79 14.55
CA SER A 81 39.12 -4.80 15.46
C SER A 81 38.16 -5.97 15.74
N ILE A 82 37.04 -6.07 15.01
CA ILE A 82 36.06 -7.14 15.14
C ILE A 82 35.86 -7.85 13.79
N ALA A 83 35.56 -9.13 13.83
CA ALA A 83 35.06 -9.85 12.66
C ALA A 83 33.53 -9.76 12.68
N LEU A 84 32.96 -9.21 11.61
CA LEU A 84 31.53 -9.28 11.34
C LEU A 84 31.27 -10.52 10.48
N GLU A 85 30.07 -11.06 10.53
CA GLU A 85 29.67 -12.21 9.71
C GLU A 85 28.56 -11.78 8.76
N GLU A 86 28.68 -12.18 7.49
CA GLU A 86 27.69 -11.88 6.44
C GLU A 86 27.38 -13.13 5.61
N MET A 87 26.31 -13.05 4.82
CA MET A 87 25.94 -14.08 3.86
C MET A 87 27.05 -14.29 2.82
N ASP A 88 27.42 -15.55 2.55
CA ASP A 88 28.39 -15.88 1.50
C ASP A 88 27.69 -16.11 0.16
N VAL A 89 27.42 -15.01 -0.56
CA VAL A 89 26.77 -15.02 -1.88
C VAL A 89 27.51 -15.92 -2.87
N ASP A 90 28.85 -15.84 -2.88
CA ASP A 90 29.68 -16.60 -3.82
C ASP A 90 29.57 -18.11 -3.55
N ALA A 91 29.55 -18.51 -2.27
CA ALA A 91 29.36 -19.91 -1.89
C ALA A 91 27.96 -20.43 -2.24
N ILE A 92 26.91 -19.62 -2.04
CA ILE A 92 25.53 -19.98 -2.42
C ILE A 92 25.43 -20.16 -3.93
N VAL A 93 25.96 -19.22 -4.72
CA VAL A 93 25.98 -19.32 -6.19
C VAL A 93 26.75 -20.55 -6.66
N ALA A 94 27.91 -20.85 -6.05
CA ALA A 94 28.69 -22.05 -6.38
C ALA A 94 27.95 -23.35 -6.02
N ARG A 95 27.16 -23.34 -4.94
CA ARG A 95 26.30 -24.46 -4.53
C ARG A 95 25.08 -24.62 -5.45
N ASN A 96 24.63 -23.53 -6.07
CA ASN A 96 23.53 -23.47 -7.03
C ASN A 96 22.25 -24.22 -6.58
N PRO A 97 21.69 -23.88 -5.40
CA PRO A 97 20.43 -24.47 -4.94
C PRO A 97 19.25 -23.99 -5.78
N GLU A 98 18.12 -24.70 -5.72
CA GLU A 98 16.88 -24.18 -6.31
C GLU A 98 16.33 -23.01 -5.50
N ILE A 99 16.40 -23.10 -4.16
CA ILE A 99 15.83 -22.11 -3.24
C ILE A 99 16.83 -21.79 -2.13
N VAL A 100 17.00 -20.50 -1.83
CA VAL A 100 17.78 -20.02 -0.68
C VAL A 100 16.92 -19.21 0.29
N LEU A 101 17.05 -19.51 1.58
CA LEU A 101 16.44 -18.75 2.67
C LEU A 101 17.39 -17.64 3.14
N VAL A 102 16.92 -16.40 3.13
CA VAL A 102 17.72 -15.21 3.48
C VAL A 102 16.95 -14.31 4.44
N ASP A 103 17.35 -14.27 5.71
CA ASP A 103 16.70 -13.40 6.69
C ASP A 103 17.11 -11.92 6.57
N GLU A 104 16.23 -11.02 7.04
CA GLU A 104 16.42 -9.57 7.14
C GLU A 104 16.83 -8.88 5.82
N LEU A 105 15.91 -8.84 4.85
CA LEU A 105 16.14 -8.22 3.52
C LEU A 105 16.65 -6.76 3.60
N ALA A 106 16.23 -6.03 4.62
CA ALA A 106 16.58 -4.62 4.82
C ALA A 106 17.98 -4.37 5.38
N HIS A 107 18.70 -5.43 5.79
CA HIS A 107 19.98 -5.30 6.47
C HIS A 107 21.02 -4.50 5.67
N THR A 108 21.81 -3.73 6.40
CA THR A 108 22.98 -3.02 5.90
C THR A 108 24.22 -3.88 6.10
N ASN A 109 24.79 -4.34 5.00
CA ASN A 109 25.93 -5.25 5.04
C ASN A 109 27.15 -4.60 5.70
N ALA A 110 27.99 -5.43 6.30
CA ALA A 110 29.26 -5.03 6.89
C ALA A 110 30.10 -4.15 5.94
N PRO A 111 30.76 -3.09 6.43
CA PRO A 111 31.64 -2.28 5.60
C PRO A 111 32.78 -3.11 5.00
N GLY A 112 32.95 -3.02 3.69
CA GLY A 112 33.89 -3.86 2.93
C GLY A 112 33.21 -5.01 2.16
N SER A 113 31.91 -5.25 2.39
CA SER A 113 31.10 -6.12 1.55
C SER A 113 30.96 -5.58 0.12
N ARG A 114 30.71 -6.48 -0.84
CA ARG A 114 30.57 -6.15 -2.27
C ARG A 114 29.45 -5.13 -2.51
N PHE A 115 28.34 -5.29 -1.80
CA PHE A 115 27.20 -4.38 -1.83
C PHE A 115 26.87 -3.87 -0.44
N PRO A 116 26.39 -2.62 -0.30
CA PRO A 116 26.03 -2.04 0.99
C PRO A 116 24.72 -2.61 1.58
N LYS A 117 23.82 -3.17 0.77
CA LYS A 117 22.50 -3.64 1.22
C LYS A 117 22.26 -5.10 0.85
N ARG A 118 21.66 -5.86 1.76
CA ARG A 118 21.39 -7.29 1.57
C ARG A 118 20.42 -7.57 0.43
N TYR A 119 19.45 -6.69 0.17
CA TYR A 119 18.58 -6.83 -0.99
C TYR A 119 19.38 -6.87 -2.31
N GLN A 120 20.55 -6.22 -2.39
CA GLN A 120 21.39 -6.29 -3.58
C GLN A 120 22.09 -7.64 -3.73
N ASP A 121 22.46 -8.28 -2.61
CA ASP A 121 22.97 -9.65 -2.63
C ASP A 121 21.87 -10.62 -3.08
N VAL A 122 20.65 -10.45 -2.58
CA VAL A 122 19.46 -11.20 -3.01
C VAL A 122 19.23 -11.07 -4.51
N GLU A 123 19.36 -9.86 -5.06
CA GLU A 123 19.25 -9.62 -6.49
C GLU A 123 20.33 -10.35 -7.30
N VAL A 124 21.56 -10.48 -6.79
CA VAL A 124 22.60 -11.30 -7.42
C VAL A 124 22.23 -12.79 -7.41
N LEU A 125 21.67 -13.31 -6.31
CA LEU A 125 21.23 -14.71 -6.24
C LEU A 125 20.13 -14.98 -7.28
N ARG A 126 19.15 -14.08 -7.36
CA ARG A 126 18.08 -14.15 -8.36
C ARG A 126 18.63 -14.09 -9.79
N ASP A 127 19.59 -13.22 -10.07
CA ASP A 127 20.24 -13.14 -11.40
C ASP A 127 20.93 -14.44 -11.84
N HIS A 128 21.30 -15.30 -10.88
CA HIS A 128 21.82 -16.64 -11.15
C HIS A 128 20.74 -17.72 -11.26
N GLY A 129 19.46 -17.34 -11.24
CA GLY A 129 18.33 -18.26 -11.36
C GLY A 129 17.93 -18.94 -10.05
N ILE A 130 18.43 -18.47 -8.91
CA ILE A 130 18.12 -19.04 -7.58
C ILE A 130 16.90 -18.34 -6.99
N ASP A 131 15.88 -19.10 -6.62
CA ASP A 131 14.70 -18.55 -5.93
C ASP A 131 15.08 -18.12 -4.51
N VAL A 132 14.59 -16.97 -4.07
CA VAL A 132 14.89 -16.43 -2.74
C VAL A 132 13.61 -16.30 -1.93
N LEU A 133 13.59 -16.94 -0.75
CA LEU A 133 12.58 -16.70 0.28
C LEU A 133 13.20 -15.87 1.41
N THR A 134 12.64 -14.68 1.67
CA THR A 134 13.22 -13.72 2.60
C THR A 134 12.21 -13.16 3.61
N THR A 135 12.68 -12.39 4.59
CA THR A 135 11.80 -11.70 5.54
C THR A 135 12.02 -10.19 5.53
N LEU A 136 10.93 -9.45 5.73
CA LEU A 136 10.93 -7.99 5.77
C LEU A 136 9.93 -7.47 6.81
N ASN A 137 10.29 -6.44 7.57
CA ASN A 137 9.29 -5.67 8.32
C ASN A 137 8.84 -4.47 7.49
N ILE A 138 7.55 -4.12 7.57
CA ILE A 138 6.95 -2.99 6.86
C ILE A 138 7.64 -1.65 7.14
N GLN A 139 8.23 -1.50 8.34
CA GLN A 139 8.95 -0.30 8.75
C GLN A 139 10.17 0.04 7.87
N HIS A 140 10.71 -0.96 7.14
CA HIS A 140 11.90 -0.80 6.32
C HIS A 140 11.57 -0.45 4.86
N VAL A 141 10.29 -0.34 4.50
CA VAL A 141 9.90 0.06 3.15
C VAL A 141 10.15 1.56 2.98
N SER A 142 10.83 1.93 1.89
CA SER A 142 11.41 3.27 1.75
C SER A 142 10.35 4.37 1.69
N GLU A 143 9.27 4.18 0.93
CA GLU A 143 8.18 5.15 0.82
C GLU A 143 7.38 5.31 2.12
N LEU A 144 7.46 4.34 3.03
CA LEU A 144 6.73 4.38 4.30
C LEU A 144 7.53 5.03 5.44
N GLN A 145 8.77 5.47 5.21
CA GLN A 145 9.63 6.01 6.26
C GLN A 145 9.02 7.19 7.01
N ASP A 146 8.48 8.19 6.30
CA ASP A 146 7.90 9.38 6.94
C ASP A 146 6.69 9.03 7.79
N LEU A 147 5.88 8.08 7.30
CA LEU A 147 4.71 7.60 8.02
C LEU A 147 5.10 6.79 9.26
N VAL A 148 6.09 5.92 9.14
CA VAL A 148 6.64 5.13 10.25
C VAL A 148 7.28 6.03 11.30
N LEU A 149 8.02 7.07 10.90
CA LEU A 149 8.58 8.07 11.81
C LEU A 149 7.46 8.83 12.53
N GLY A 150 6.41 9.25 11.80
CA GLY A 150 5.24 9.92 12.37
C GLY A 150 4.47 9.07 13.39
N ILE A 151 4.37 7.76 13.15
CA ILE A 151 3.71 6.80 14.06
C ILE A 151 4.59 6.49 15.27
N THR A 152 5.87 6.15 15.05
CA THR A 152 6.71 5.53 16.07
C THR A 152 7.61 6.53 16.80
N GLY A 153 7.89 7.68 16.19
CA GLY A 153 8.91 8.63 16.62
C GLY A 153 10.35 8.12 16.47
N VAL A 154 10.55 6.99 15.77
CA VAL A 154 11.86 6.36 15.57
C VAL A 154 12.21 6.42 14.09
N GLU A 155 13.40 6.96 13.80
CA GLU A 155 13.97 6.96 12.46
C GLU A 155 14.53 5.57 12.12
N VAL A 156 14.11 5.03 10.97
CA VAL A 156 14.55 3.72 10.49
C VAL A 156 15.69 3.92 9.49
N GLN A 157 16.92 3.56 9.90
CA GLN A 157 18.10 3.75 9.05
C GLN A 157 18.23 2.71 7.94
N GLU A 158 17.68 1.52 8.17
CA GLU A 158 17.80 0.39 7.25
C GLU A 158 16.56 0.28 6.39
N THR A 159 16.71 0.48 5.08
CA THR A 159 15.58 0.57 4.17
C THR A 159 15.75 -0.31 2.93
N VAL A 160 14.63 -0.67 2.33
CA VAL A 160 14.50 -1.40 1.07
C VAL A 160 13.66 -0.54 0.11
N PRO A 161 14.12 -0.32 -1.13
CA PRO A 161 13.33 0.37 -2.14
C PRO A 161 12.05 -0.41 -2.47
N ASP A 162 10.95 0.29 -2.66
CA ASP A 162 9.63 -0.27 -2.97
C ASP A 162 9.66 -1.15 -4.22
N LYS A 163 10.44 -0.76 -5.24
CA LYS A 163 10.68 -1.56 -6.44
C LYS A 163 11.11 -3.01 -6.16
N ILE A 164 11.86 -3.27 -5.08
CA ILE A 164 12.26 -4.64 -4.73
C ILE A 164 11.05 -5.48 -4.30
N LEU A 165 10.07 -4.86 -3.65
CA LEU A 165 8.81 -5.50 -3.27
C LEU A 165 7.91 -5.64 -4.51
N ASP A 166 7.86 -4.64 -5.38
CA ASP A 166 7.06 -4.68 -6.60
C ASP A 166 7.58 -5.77 -7.57
N ASP A 167 8.91 -6.00 -7.60
CA ASP A 167 9.54 -7.07 -8.39
C ASP A 167 9.44 -8.47 -7.70
N ALA A 168 8.74 -8.59 -6.57
CA ALA A 168 8.56 -9.85 -5.84
C ALA A 168 7.42 -10.68 -6.42
N THR A 169 7.68 -11.96 -6.66
CA THR A 169 6.70 -12.92 -7.18
C THR A 169 5.64 -13.27 -6.13
N ASP A 170 6.00 -13.29 -4.85
CA ASP A 170 5.06 -13.49 -3.74
C ASP A 170 5.33 -12.55 -2.55
N ILE A 171 4.28 -12.01 -1.93
CA ILE A 171 4.37 -11.30 -0.65
C ILE A 171 3.33 -11.90 0.29
N GLN A 172 3.79 -12.58 1.33
CA GLN A 172 2.92 -13.23 2.31
C GLN A 172 3.00 -12.50 3.64
N LEU A 173 1.84 -12.13 4.18
CA LEU A 173 1.76 -11.50 5.49
C LEU A 173 1.91 -12.53 6.61
N VAL A 174 2.89 -12.31 7.49
CA VAL A 174 3.04 -13.00 8.76
C VAL A 174 2.51 -12.10 9.87
N ASP A 175 1.29 -12.41 10.30
CA ASP A 175 0.56 -11.63 11.30
C ASP A 175 0.51 -12.32 12.66
N LEU A 176 0.52 -11.52 13.73
CA LEU A 176 0.42 -11.97 15.11
C LEU A 176 -0.43 -10.97 15.91
N PRO A 177 -1.39 -11.42 16.73
CA PRO A 177 -2.15 -10.51 17.59
C PRO A 177 -1.22 -9.65 18.45
N ILE A 178 -1.55 -8.36 18.57
CA ILE A 178 -0.68 -7.36 19.21
C ILE A 178 -0.44 -7.71 20.68
N GLU A 179 -1.45 -8.21 21.38
CA GLU A 179 -1.37 -8.62 22.77
C GLU A 179 -0.38 -9.80 22.94
N VAL A 180 -0.33 -10.68 21.96
CA VAL A 180 0.62 -11.81 21.95
C VAL A 180 2.04 -11.30 21.67
N LEU A 181 2.19 -10.35 20.75
CA LEU A 181 3.48 -9.72 20.46
C LEU A 181 4.06 -8.99 21.69
N ILE A 182 3.23 -8.23 22.39
CA ILE A 182 3.62 -7.53 23.64
C ILE A 182 4.05 -8.55 24.69
N ARG A 183 3.27 -9.61 24.93
CA ARG A 183 3.65 -10.68 25.88
C ARG A 183 4.99 -11.35 25.51
N ARG A 184 5.26 -11.56 24.23
CA ARG A 184 6.55 -12.11 23.76
C ARG A 184 7.70 -11.15 24.07
N LEU A 185 7.49 -9.84 23.93
CA LEU A 185 8.48 -8.84 24.30
C LEU A 185 8.75 -8.84 25.81
N GLU A 186 7.70 -8.85 26.64
CA GLU A 186 7.79 -8.90 28.10
C GLU A 186 8.52 -10.15 28.60
N GLN A 187 8.34 -11.28 27.90
CA GLN A 187 9.03 -12.55 28.18
C GLN A 187 10.49 -12.56 27.70
N GLY A 188 11.00 -11.47 27.13
CA GLY A 188 12.35 -11.38 26.61
C GLY A 188 12.60 -12.20 25.32
N LYS A 189 11.53 -12.62 24.63
CA LYS A 189 11.62 -13.45 23.40
C LYS A 189 11.91 -12.63 22.15
N ILE A 190 11.79 -11.31 22.21
CA ILE A 190 12.02 -10.41 21.06
C ILE A 190 13.30 -9.59 21.28
N TYR A 191 13.42 -8.95 22.45
CA TYR A 191 14.62 -8.25 22.91
C TYR A 191 15.00 -8.78 24.31
N PRO A 192 16.27 -8.65 24.73
CA PRO A 192 16.65 -8.93 26.12
C PRO A 192 15.76 -8.14 27.10
N ALA A 193 15.34 -8.77 28.21
CA ALA A 193 14.38 -8.19 29.16
C ALA A 193 14.78 -6.79 29.65
N ALA A 194 16.08 -6.53 29.83
CA ALA A 194 16.60 -5.22 30.22
C ALA A 194 16.34 -4.08 29.21
N ARG A 195 16.01 -4.40 27.95
CA ARG A 195 15.64 -3.44 26.89
C ARG A 195 14.14 -3.44 26.57
N ALA A 196 13.37 -4.37 27.15
CA ALA A 196 11.94 -4.53 26.85
C ALA A 196 11.11 -3.31 27.27
N ASP A 197 11.32 -2.76 28.47
CA ASP A 197 10.55 -1.61 28.98
C ASP A 197 10.75 -0.34 28.12
N LYS A 198 11.98 -0.10 27.67
CA LYS A 198 12.30 1.01 26.76
C LYS A 198 11.67 0.80 25.37
N ALA A 199 11.64 -0.44 24.89
CA ALA A 199 11.01 -0.79 23.62
C ALA A 199 9.47 -0.64 23.68
N LEU A 200 8.84 -1.09 24.77
CA LEU A 200 7.39 -0.96 25.03
C LEU A 200 6.93 0.49 25.14
N THR A 201 7.77 1.36 25.68
CA THR A 201 7.48 2.79 25.83
C THR A 201 7.82 3.61 24.59
N SER A 202 8.32 3.01 23.51
CA SER A 202 8.62 3.67 22.24
C SER A 202 7.98 2.89 21.08
N PHE A 203 8.75 2.10 20.33
CA PHE A 203 8.30 1.41 19.13
C PHE A 203 7.13 0.43 19.37
N PHE A 204 7.15 -0.34 20.47
CA PHE A 204 6.19 -1.42 20.76
C PHE A 204 4.94 -0.98 21.52
N ARG A 205 4.58 0.31 21.47
CA ARG A 205 3.29 0.77 21.99
C ARG A 205 2.16 0.14 21.16
N ALA A 206 1.07 -0.26 21.83
CA ALA A 206 -0.07 -0.90 21.16
C ALA A 206 -0.60 -0.09 19.96
N GLY A 207 -0.74 1.22 20.10
CA GLY A 207 -1.17 2.10 19.00
C GLY A 207 -0.22 2.08 17.80
N ASN A 208 1.09 2.06 18.04
CA ASN A 208 2.10 2.00 16.98
C ASN A 208 2.04 0.65 16.26
N LEU A 209 1.93 -0.44 17.01
CA LEU A 209 1.82 -1.80 16.46
C LEU A 209 0.52 -1.97 15.65
N THR A 210 -0.58 -1.36 16.07
CA THR A 210 -1.84 -1.33 15.30
C THR A 210 -1.65 -0.64 13.97
N ALA A 211 -1.04 0.55 13.96
CA ALA A 211 -0.82 1.30 12.72
C ALA A 211 0.15 0.55 11.79
N LEU A 212 1.25 -0.01 12.31
CA LEU A 212 2.18 -0.80 11.50
C LEU A 212 1.52 -2.07 10.93
N ARG A 213 0.64 -2.73 11.70
CA ARG A 213 -0.14 -3.88 11.22
C ARG A 213 -1.08 -3.50 10.08
N GLU A 214 -1.74 -2.35 10.20
CA GLU A 214 -2.56 -1.79 9.13
C GLU A 214 -1.74 -1.52 7.86
N LEU A 215 -0.54 -0.94 7.98
CA LEU A 215 0.35 -0.73 6.83
C LEU A 215 0.77 -2.04 6.17
N ALA A 216 1.11 -3.06 6.97
CA ALA A 216 1.51 -4.36 6.43
C ALA A 216 0.34 -5.05 5.70
N LEU A 217 -0.87 -4.98 6.26
CA LEU A 217 -2.09 -5.50 5.63
C LEU A 217 -2.39 -4.77 4.32
N ARG A 218 -2.33 -3.43 4.31
CA ARG A 218 -2.56 -2.62 3.10
C ARG A 218 -1.55 -2.94 2.00
N ARG A 219 -0.25 -3.05 2.31
CA ARG A 219 0.77 -3.38 1.30
C ARG A 219 0.58 -4.78 0.72
N THR A 220 0.16 -5.73 1.55
CA THR A 220 -0.15 -7.09 1.09
C THR A 220 -1.42 -7.13 0.23
N ALA A 221 -2.45 -6.35 0.58
CA ALA A 221 -3.67 -6.25 -0.21
C ALA A 221 -3.42 -5.66 -1.61
N ALA A 222 -2.64 -4.57 -1.69
CA ALA A 222 -2.27 -3.96 -2.96
C ALA A 222 -1.58 -4.95 -3.92
N GLU A 223 -0.75 -5.85 -3.39
CA GLU A 223 -0.09 -6.91 -4.17
C GLU A 223 -1.08 -7.94 -4.72
N VAL A 224 -2.09 -8.34 -3.92
CA VAL A 224 -3.11 -9.28 -4.38
C VAL A 224 -3.94 -8.66 -5.50
N ASP A 225 -4.26 -7.37 -5.40
CA ASP A 225 -5.01 -6.65 -6.43
C ASP A 225 -4.24 -6.56 -7.75
N GLU A 226 -2.93 -6.30 -7.70
CA GLU A 226 -2.06 -6.27 -8.90
C GLU A 226 -2.00 -7.64 -9.60
N ARG A 227 -1.87 -8.73 -8.84
CA ARG A 227 -1.89 -10.09 -9.42
C ARG A 227 -3.24 -10.48 -9.98
N LEU A 228 -4.33 -10.05 -9.35
CA LEU A 228 -5.67 -10.26 -9.91
C LEU A 228 -5.82 -9.52 -11.24
N ALA A 229 -5.27 -8.32 -11.37
CA ALA A 229 -5.25 -7.57 -12.62
C ALA A 229 -4.48 -8.32 -13.74
N ASP A 230 -3.31 -8.90 -13.42
CA ASP A 230 -2.50 -9.67 -14.38
C ASP A 230 -3.14 -11.00 -14.81
N LEU A 231 -3.89 -11.65 -13.91
CA LEU A 231 -4.62 -12.89 -14.22
C LEU A 231 -5.88 -12.65 -15.07
N MET A 232 -6.37 -11.42 -15.15
CA MET A 232 -7.54 -11.05 -15.94
C MET A 232 -7.16 -10.82 -17.42
N SER A 233 -7.29 -11.87 -18.25
CA SER A 233 -7.30 -11.71 -19.71
C SER A 233 -8.41 -10.74 -20.19
N PRO A 234 -8.27 -10.07 -21.36
CA PRO A 234 -9.17 -9.00 -21.82
C PRO A 234 -10.66 -9.37 -22.01
N GLY A 235 -11.01 -10.66 -21.85
CA GLY A 235 -12.36 -11.19 -22.06
C GLY A 235 -13.25 -11.20 -20.82
N LEU A 236 -12.71 -10.92 -19.62
CA LEU A 236 -13.46 -10.88 -18.36
C LEU A 236 -13.71 -9.44 -17.86
N ASN A 237 -13.89 -8.51 -18.80
CA ASN A 237 -14.31 -7.11 -18.56
C ASN A 237 -15.66 -6.94 -17.83
N GLN A 238 -16.27 -8.02 -17.33
CA GLN A 238 -17.54 -7.99 -16.58
C GLN A 238 -17.36 -8.15 -15.06
N LEU A 239 -16.16 -8.44 -14.56
CA LEU A 239 -15.88 -8.49 -13.11
C LEU A 239 -14.80 -7.49 -12.65
N SER A 240 -14.00 -6.92 -13.55
CA SER A 240 -13.05 -5.83 -13.24
C SER A 240 -13.69 -4.43 -13.30
N ALA A 241 -14.75 -4.23 -12.53
CA ALA A 241 -15.28 -2.91 -12.20
C ALA A 241 -14.77 -2.44 -10.81
N ALA A 242 -13.52 -2.76 -10.46
CA ALA A 242 -13.05 -2.76 -9.08
C ALA A 242 -12.08 -1.61 -8.72
N SER A 243 -11.98 -0.55 -9.52
CA SER A 243 -11.50 0.73 -9.00
C SER A 243 -12.70 1.64 -8.76
N GLU A 244 -12.88 2.05 -7.52
CA GLU A 244 -13.90 3.04 -7.17
C GLU A 244 -13.64 4.32 -7.98
N ARG A 245 -14.67 4.93 -8.54
CA ARG A 245 -14.54 6.20 -9.26
C ARG A 245 -15.29 7.27 -8.50
N ILE A 246 -14.52 8.15 -7.88
CA ILE A 246 -15.02 9.20 -7.01
C ILE A 246 -15.13 10.46 -7.85
N MET A 247 -16.34 11.01 -7.94
CA MET A 247 -16.56 12.31 -8.56
C MET A 247 -16.83 13.35 -7.49
N VAL A 248 -16.18 14.50 -7.59
CA VAL A 248 -16.48 15.68 -6.76
C VAL A 248 -16.98 16.80 -7.65
N LEU A 249 -18.14 17.36 -7.33
CA LEU A 249 -18.60 18.58 -7.98
C LEU A 249 -17.69 19.73 -7.54
N VAL A 250 -17.23 20.58 -8.47
CA VAL A 250 -16.43 21.77 -8.18
C VAL A 250 -17.31 23.00 -8.35
N ASP A 251 -17.41 23.81 -7.29
CA ASP A 251 -18.17 25.07 -7.26
C ASP A 251 -17.19 26.24 -6.99
N PRO A 252 -17.41 27.44 -7.56
CA PRO A 252 -16.52 28.59 -7.37
C PRO A 252 -16.63 29.23 -5.96
N HIS A 253 -16.94 28.45 -4.93
CA HIS A 253 -17.03 28.91 -3.54
C HIS A 253 -15.65 28.86 -2.85
N ARG A 254 -15.33 29.91 -2.07
CA ARG A 254 -14.02 30.07 -1.39
C ARG A 254 -13.67 28.97 -0.37
N HIS A 255 -14.66 28.18 0.07
CA HIS A 255 -14.50 27.13 1.08
C HIS A 255 -14.58 25.70 0.49
N TRP A 256 -14.47 25.56 -0.84
CA TRP A 256 -14.61 24.26 -1.51
C TRP A 256 -13.41 23.31 -1.32
N ALA A 257 -12.28 23.84 -0.82
CA ALA A 257 -11.07 23.07 -0.55
C ALA A 257 -11.28 21.92 0.44
N ASP A 258 -12.19 22.07 1.42
CA ASP A 258 -12.49 20.99 2.38
C ASP A 258 -13.24 19.83 1.70
N VAL A 259 -14.12 20.13 0.74
CA VAL A 259 -14.85 19.13 -0.06
C VAL A 259 -13.88 18.38 -0.97
N LEU A 260 -12.98 19.10 -1.65
CA LEU A 260 -11.93 18.51 -2.48
C LEU A 260 -10.98 17.61 -1.66
N ARG A 261 -10.53 18.06 -0.48
CA ARG A 261 -9.71 17.25 0.43
C ARG A 261 -10.45 16.00 0.93
N SER A 262 -11.75 16.11 1.17
CA SER A 262 -12.58 14.97 1.58
C SER A 262 -12.76 13.96 0.46
N ALA A 263 -12.99 14.44 -0.77
CA ALA A 263 -13.05 13.59 -1.96
C ALA A 263 -11.72 12.91 -2.27
N TRP A 264 -10.60 13.63 -2.13
CA TRP A 264 -9.26 13.08 -2.27
C TRP A 264 -8.96 12.02 -1.22
N ARG A 265 -9.31 12.25 0.05
CA ARG A 265 -9.18 11.24 1.11
C ARG A 265 -10.01 10.00 0.82
N LEU A 266 -11.22 10.18 0.29
CA LEU A 266 -12.10 9.07 -0.06
C LEU A 266 -11.53 8.27 -1.24
N ALA A 267 -11.12 8.95 -2.31
CA ALA A 267 -10.49 8.32 -3.48
C ALA A 267 -9.21 7.58 -3.09
N SER A 268 -8.35 8.21 -2.29
CA SER A 268 -7.11 7.60 -1.80
C SER A 268 -7.38 6.40 -0.89
N GLY A 269 -8.43 6.46 -0.05
CA GLY A 269 -8.81 5.36 0.83
C GLY A 269 -9.46 4.17 0.12
N LEU A 270 -10.07 4.41 -1.05
CA LEU A 270 -10.74 3.41 -1.87
C LEU A 270 -9.90 2.95 -3.08
N HIS A 271 -8.64 3.38 -3.18
CA HIS A 271 -7.78 3.13 -4.35
C HIS A 271 -8.47 3.52 -5.68
N GLY A 272 -9.23 4.61 -5.62
CA GLY A 272 -10.11 5.05 -6.69
C GLY A 272 -9.62 6.25 -7.47
N GLU A 273 -10.13 6.40 -8.69
CA GLU A 273 -9.88 7.59 -9.51
C GLU A 273 -10.68 8.79 -8.97
N LEU A 274 -10.08 9.99 -8.96
CA LEU A 274 -10.78 11.22 -8.60
C LEU A 274 -11.11 12.04 -9.85
N VAL A 275 -12.39 12.36 -10.03
CA VAL A 275 -12.91 13.18 -11.12
C VAL A 275 -13.45 14.50 -10.57
N ALA A 276 -12.91 15.62 -11.03
CA ALA A 276 -13.38 16.96 -10.67
C ALA A 276 -14.40 17.46 -11.71
N LEU A 277 -15.70 17.38 -11.39
CA LEU A 277 -16.78 17.79 -12.27
C LEU A 277 -17.04 19.29 -12.18
N VAL A 278 -17.00 19.98 -13.32
CA VAL A 278 -17.37 21.39 -13.47
C VAL A 278 -18.61 21.50 -14.34
N LEU A 279 -19.60 22.24 -13.87
CA LEU A 279 -20.76 22.63 -14.68
C LEU A 279 -20.52 24.05 -15.22
N ALA A 280 -20.47 24.19 -16.54
CA ALA A 280 -20.19 25.45 -17.21
C ALA A 280 -21.25 25.78 -18.27
N PRO A 281 -21.61 27.07 -18.49
CA PRO A 281 -22.54 27.45 -19.54
C PRO A 281 -22.07 26.92 -20.90
N ASP A 282 -22.94 26.20 -21.61
CA ASP A 282 -22.63 25.53 -22.90
C ASP A 282 -21.36 24.65 -22.88
N GLY A 283 -20.91 24.21 -21.70
CA GLY A 283 -19.70 23.42 -21.51
C GLY A 283 -18.40 24.21 -21.65
N ASN A 284 -18.48 25.54 -21.63
CA ASN A 284 -17.34 26.42 -21.77
C ASN A 284 -17.08 27.19 -20.46
N VAL A 285 -15.95 26.90 -19.81
CA VAL A 285 -15.50 27.54 -18.56
C VAL A 285 -15.29 29.06 -18.75
N ASP A 286 -14.98 29.51 -19.97
CA ASP A 286 -14.84 30.94 -20.29
C ASP A 286 -16.17 31.69 -20.28
N LEU A 287 -17.31 31.00 -20.31
CA LEU A 287 -18.62 31.62 -20.19
C LEU A 287 -19.08 31.80 -18.73
N ILE A 288 -18.28 31.31 -17.77
CA ILE A 288 -18.49 31.60 -16.35
C ILE A 288 -18.16 33.08 -16.08
N ALA A 289 -18.98 33.74 -15.25
CA ALA A 289 -18.78 35.14 -14.86
C ALA A 289 -17.38 35.38 -14.29
N ASP A 290 -16.76 36.52 -14.63
CA ASP A 290 -15.32 36.75 -14.39
C ASP A 290 -14.89 36.59 -12.93
N LEU A 291 -15.73 37.01 -11.96
CA LEU A 291 -15.45 36.86 -10.52
C LEU A 291 -15.46 35.40 -10.07
N ASP A 292 -16.31 34.56 -10.66
CA ASP A 292 -16.44 33.14 -10.34
C ASP A 292 -15.41 32.30 -11.12
N ARG A 293 -14.98 32.75 -12.30
CA ARG A 293 -14.00 32.04 -13.15
C ARG A 293 -12.63 31.92 -12.47
N GLU A 294 -12.16 32.97 -11.82
CA GLU A 294 -10.86 32.96 -11.15
C GLU A 294 -10.85 32.05 -9.91
N GLU A 295 -11.97 31.98 -9.17
CA GLU A 295 -12.09 31.02 -8.06
C GLU A 295 -12.23 29.58 -8.58
N MET A 296 -13.02 29.36 -9.64
CA MET A 296 -13.12 28.06 -10.30
C MET A 296 -11.75 27.54 -10.75
N LYS A 297 -10.93 28.38 -11.39
CA LYS A 297 -9.56 28.01 -11.79
C LYS A 297 -8.69 27.64 -10.60
N ARG A 298 -8.77 28.37 -9.48
CA ARG A 298 -8.03 28.03 -8.24
C ARG A 298 -8.45 26.67 -7.70
N GLN A 299 -9.76 26.39 -7.63
CA GLN A 299 -10.26 25.12 -7.13
C GLN A 299 -9.94 23.95 -8.08
N LEU A 300 -9.98 24.17 -9.39
CA LEU A 300 -9.56 23.19 -10.39
C LEU A 300 -8.06 22.89 -10.29
N GLN A 301 -7.21 23.91 -10.19
CA GLN A 301 -5.78 23.72 -10.00
C GLN A 301 -5.53 22.91 -8.72
N PHE A 302 -6.21 23.24 -7.62
CA PHE A 302 -6.08 22.49 -6.37
C PHE A 302 -6.57 21.04 -6.52
N ALA A 303 -7.64 20.79 -7.28
CA ALA A 303 -8.10 19.44 -7.56
C ALA A 303 -7.08 18.65 -8.40
N GLU A 304 -6.47 19.27 -9.41
CA GLU A 304 -5.41 18.68 -10.23
C GLU A 304 -4.14 18.39 -9.41
N ASP A 305 -3.75 19.29 -8.50
CA ASP A 305 -2.63 19.08 -7.56
C ASP A 305 -2.88 17.88 -6.63
N LEU A 306 -4.16 17.56 -6.35
CA LEU A 306 -4.60 16.37 -5.63
C LEU A 306 -4.73 15.13 -6.54
N GLY A 307 -4.38 15.22 -7.82
CA GLY A 307 -4.47 14.14 -8.79
C GLY A 307 -5.86 13.93 -9.41
N ALA A 308 -6.79 14.88 -9.25
CA ALA A 308 -8.10 14.81 -9.87
C ALA A 308 -8.03 15.10 -11.38
N ARG A 309 -8.76 14.31 -12.18
CA ARG A 309 -8.97 14.60 -13.60
C ARG A 309 -10.15 15.57 -13.77
N PRO A 310 -9.97 16.75 -14.39
CA PRO A 310 -11.08 17.68 -14.61
C PRO A 310 -12.05 17.15 -15.68
N ARG A 311 -13.34 17.37 -15.46
CA ARG A 311 -14.41 17.03 -16.40
C ARG A 311 -15.42 18.17 -16.47
N VAL A 312 -15.60 18.75 -17.66
CA VAL A 312 -16.54 19.86 -17.87
C VAL A 312 -17.82 19.37 -18.52
N MET A 313 -18.97 19.70 -17.93
CA MET A 313 -20.31 19.42 -18.48
C MET A 313 -21.07 20.73 -18.71
N SER A 314 -21.96 20.70 -19.69
CA SER A 314 -22.78 21.86 -20.06
C SER A 314 -23.95 22.04 -19.09
N ASP A 315 -24.08 23.26 -18.56
CA ASP A 315 -25.27 23.82 -17.90
C ASP A 315 -25.94 24.78 -18.90
N ARG A 316 -27.01 24.34 -19.56
CA ARG A 316 -27.66 25.01 -20.69
C ARG A 316 -28.63 26.09 -20.24
N SER A 317 -29.31 25.90 -19.12
CA SER A 317 -30.39 26.80 -18.66
C SER A 317 -30.11 27.47 -17.31
N GLY A 318 -29.14 26.99 -16.53
CA GLY A 318 -28.94 27.43 -15.15
C GLY A 318 -30.04 26.93 -14.20
N GLU A 319 -30.97 26.10 -14.68
CA GLU A 319 -32.02 25.48 -13.88
C GLU A 319 -31.50 24.24 -13.16
N THR A 320 -32.04 23.96 -11.98
CA THR A 320 -31.66 22.80 -11.16
C THR A 320 -31.81 21.48 -11.92
N SER A 321 -32.85 21.33 -12.75
CA SER A 321 -33.13 20.14 -13.55
C SER A 321 -31.99 19.81 -14.53
N ASP A 322 -31.53 20.78 -15.32
CA ASP A 322 -30.49 20.56 -16.33
C ASP A 322 -29.12 20.27 -15.69
N ARG A 323 -28.87 20.84 -14.50
CA ARG A 323 -27.67 20.52 -13.72
C ARG A 323 -27.70 19.09 -13.18
N ILE A 324 -28.85 18.62 -12.68
CA ILE A 324 -29.03 17.22 -12.29
C ILE A 324 -28.78 16.32 -13.51
N ASP A 325 -29.38 16.64 -14.66
CA ASP A 325 -29.19 15.88 -15.90
C ASP A 325 -27.72 15.85 -16.34
N ALA A 326 -26.98 16.97 -16.18
CA ALA A 326 -25.55 17.03 -16.45
C ALA A 326 -24.75 16.14 -15.50
N ILE A 327 -25.05 16.16 -14.20
CA ILE A 327 -24.41 15.31 -13.18
C ILE A 327 -24.69 13.83 -13.45
N VAL A 328 -25.94 13.46 -13.69
CA VAL A 328 -26.34 12.07 -14.01
C VAL A 328 -25.67 11.58 -15.29
N ARG A 329 -25.57 12.43 -16.32
CA ARG A 329 -24.81 12.11 -17.54
C ARG A 329 -23.32 11.89 -17.25
N ALA A 330 -22.71 12.74 -16.43
CA ALA A 330 -21.30 12.58 -16.04
C ALA A 330 -21.07 11.28 -15.28
N ILE A 331 -21.93 10.97 -14.30
CA ILE A 331 -21.91 9.72 -13.52
C ILE A 331 -21.92 8.50 -14.45
N ARG A 332 -22.82 8.48 -15.44
CA ARG A 332 -22.93 7.37 -16.38
C ARG A 332 -21.75 7.29 -17.35
N GLN A 333 -21.27 8.42 -17.85
CA GLN A 333 -20.15 8.47 -18.81
C GLN A 333 -18.83 8.07 -18.18
N GLU A 334 -18.56 8.56 -16.98
CA GLU A 334 -17.32 8.32 -16.24
C GLU A 334 -17.41 7.08 -15.34
N ARG A 335 -18.57 6.39 -15.31
CA ARG A 335 -18.85 5.20 -14.48
C ARG A 335 -18.49 5.45 -13.01
N ILE A 336 -19.00 6.56 -12.48
CA ILE A 336 -18.79 7.00 -11.10
C ILE A 336 -19.51 6.05 -10.15
N THR A 337 -18.83 5.65 -9.08
CA THR A 337 -19.36 4.79 -8.01
C THR A 337 -19.66 5.59 -6.75
N VAL A 338 -18.93 6.69 -6.49
CA VAL A 338 -19.22 7.61 -5.39
C VAL A 338 -19.24 9.06 -5.86
N CYS A 339 -20.31 9.79 -5.55
CA CYS A 339 -20.43 11.22 -5.82
C CYS A 339 -20.32 12.02 -4.52
N VAL A 340 -19.33 12.90 -4.45
CA VAL A 340 -19.05 13.78 -3.31
C VAL A 340 -19.66 15.16 -3.57
N LEU A 341 -20.52 15.59 -2.65
CA LEU A 341 -21.25 16.85 -2.73
C LEU A 341 -21.03 17.69 -1.47
N GLY A 342 -20.75 18.98 -1.64
CA GLY A 342 -20.72 19.94 -0.54
C GLY A 342 -22.13 20.33 -0.08
N VAL A 343 -22.38 20.34 1.23
CA VAL A 343 -23.62 20.86 1.83
C VAL A 343 -23.32 22.05 2.75
N HIS A 344 -24.07 23.14 2.60
CA HIS A 344 -23.96 24.30 3.48
C HIS A 344 -24.70 24.05 4.79
N ALA A 345 -24.07 24.42 5.92
CA ALA A 345 -24.67 24.28 7.24
C ALA A 345 -25.83 25.26 7.49
N ASP A 346 -25.72 26.47 6.94
CA ASP A 346 -26.69 27.55 7.08
C ASP A 346 -27.20 27.92 5.70
N LYS A 347 -28.52 27.86 5.46
CA LYS A 347 -29.13 28.31 4.20
C LYS A 347 -28.94 29.82 4.07
N PRO A 348 -28.07 30.37 3.21
CA PRO A 348 -28.01 31.81 3.02
C PRO A 348 -29.18 32.18 2.13
N ARG A 349 -30.24 32.75 2.73
CA ARG A 349 -31.20 33.55 1.97
C ARG A 349 -30.48 34.82 1.52
N GLY A 350 -29.90 34.80 0.32
CA GLY A 350 -29.36 36.00 -0.30
C GLY A 350 -30.46 36.96 -0.76
N TRP A 351 -30.30 38.25 -0.49
CA TRP A 351 -31.18 39.38 -0.87
C TRP A 351 -31.47 39.44 -2.39
N PHE A 352 -30.66 38.79 -3.23
CA PHE A 352 -30.80 38.79 -4.68
C PHE A 352 -30.98 37.38 -5.27
N GLY A 353 -32.10 36.71 -4.95
CA GLY A 353 -32.87 35.84 -5.86
C GLY A 353 -32.24 34.61 -6.55
N LYS A 354 -30.93 34.39 -6.55
CA LYS A 354 -30.31 33.19 -7.12
C LYS A 354 -30.27 32.09 -6.07
N ARG A 355 -31.20 31.13 -6.15
CA ARG A 355 -31.13 29.87 -5.40
C ARG A 355 -29.84 29.16 -5.82
N ARG A 356 -28.82 29.19 -4.96
CA ARG A 356 -27.62 28.38 -5.11
C ARG A 356 -27.91 26.99 -4.58
N LEU A 357 -27.36 25.98 -5.26
CA LEU A 357 -27.69 24.58 -5.04
C LEU A 357 -27.24 24.14 -3.65
N ASP A 358 -28.15 23.51 -2.92
CA ASP A 358 -27.84 22.79 -1.70
C ASP A 358 -27.49 21.34 -2.11
N GLY A 359 -26.30 20.86 -1.73
CA GLY A 359 -25.88 19.49 -2.06
C GLY A 359 -26.86 18.41 -1.59
N SER A 360 -27.73 18.72 -0.62
CA SER A 360 -28.80 17.82 -0.17
C SER A 360 -29.92 17.64 -1.21
N GLU A 361 -30.31 18.70 -1.93
CA GLU A 361 -31.33 18.62 -3.01
C GLU A 361 -30.77 17.87 -4.23
N LEU A 362 -29.48 18.04 -4.53
CA LEU A 362 -28.80 17.30 -5.59
C LEU A 362 -28.63 15.82 -5.24
N ALA A 363 -28.32 15.50 -3.99
CA ALA A 363 -28.15 14.13 -3.52
C ALA A 363 -29.41 13.29 -3.75
N GLU A 364 -30.57 13.80 -3.33
CA GLU A 364 -31.85 13.11 -3.51
C GLU A 364 -32.17 12.90 -4.99
N ALA A 365 -32.00 13.94 -5.82
CA ALA A 365 -32.31 13.84 -7.24
C ALA A 365 -31.37 12.91 -8.02
N VAL A 366 -30.08 12.87 -7.66
CA VAL A 366 -29.13 11.94 -8.26
C VAL A 366 -29.47 10.50 -7.87
N LEU A 367 -29.72 10.23 -6.58
CA LEU A 367 -30.11 8.89 -6.09
C LEU A 367 -31.37 8.35 -6.77
N ILE A 368 -32.35 9.20 -7.07
CA ILE A 368 -33.58 8.78 -7.78
C ILE A 368 -33.29 8.38 -9.24
N GLN A 369 -32.25 8.94 -9.86
CA GLN A 369 -31.98 8.81 -11.31
C GLN A 369 -30.78 7.92 -11.65
N THR A 370 -30.05 7.43 -10.65
CA THR A 370 -28.87 6.57 -10.81
C THR A 370 -28.94 5.37 -9.88
N ASP A 371 -28.68 4.18 -10.43
CA ASP A 371 -28.53 2.96 -9.65
C ASP A 371 -27.03 2.68 -9.40
N GLY A 372 -26.68 2.24 -8.19
CA GLY A 372 -25.32 1.80 -7.86
C GLY A 372 -24.30 2.93 -7.63
N VAL A 373 -24.76 4.11 -7.21
CA VAL A 373 -23.91 5.26 -6.87
C VAL A 373 -24.15 5.67 -5.44
N ASP A 374 -23.09 5.70 -4.64
CA ASP A 374 -23.13 6.23 -3.28
C ASP A 374 -22.96 7.75 -3.28
N ILE A 375 -23.68 8.45 -2.39
CA ILE A 375 -23.53 9.89 -2.21
C ILE A 375 -22.81 10.18 -0.90
N HIS A 376 -21.73 10.94 -0.96
CA HIS A 376 -20.98 11.40 0.21
C HIS A 376 -21.15 12.91 0.39
N LEU A 377 -21.88 13.31 1.44
CA LEU A 377 -22.14 14.72 1.74
C LEU A 377 -21.08 15.27 2.70
N VAL A 378 -20.40 16.32 2.27
CA VAL A 378 -19.36 17.01 3.06
C VAL A 378 -19.92 18.35 3.54
N ARG A 379 -20.01 18.51 4.86
CA ARG A 379 -20.46 19.78 5.46
C ARG A 379 -19.39 20.85 5.27
N MET A 380 -19.76 21.93 4.60
CA MET A 380 -18.94 23.14 4.50
C MET A 380 -19.16 24.00 5.75
N SER A 381 -18.06 24.35 6.43
CA SER A 381 -18.08 25.27 7.56
C SER A 381 -17.74 26.69 7.10
N ASP A 382 -18.67 27.63 7.23
CA ASP A 382 -18.45 29.06 6.95
C ASP A 382 -17.66 29.79 8.07
N ARG A 383 -16.98 29.05 8.96
CA ARG A 383 -16.19 29.67 10.03
C ARG A 383 -14.82 30.05 9.51
N ALA A 384 -14.61 31.36 9.39
CA ALA A 384 -13.32 32.03 9.19
C ALA A 384 -12.30 31.71 10.29
#